data_AF-A0A923ZXM3-F1
#
_entry.id   AF-A0A923ZXM3-F1
#
_cell.length_a   1.000
_cell.length_b   1.000
_cell.length_c   1.000
_cell.angle_alpha   90.00
_cell.angle_beta   90.00
_cell.angle_gamma   90.00
#
_symmetry.space_group_name_H-M   'P 1'
#
loop_
_entity.id
_entity.type
_entity.pdbx_description
1 polymer ?
#
loop_
_entity_poly.entity_id
_entity_poly.type
_entity_poly.pdbx_seq_one_letter_code
_entity_poly.pdbx_strand_id
1 'polypeptide(L)' 'MTLQVIQYGNNTGVFVPMNDWKTIVEKHNDLKEVVITQDVPTKKKLSELAGCLSKTTGKAMQDYVTQSRNEWDERLKNQF' A
#
# COMPACT_ATOMS: atom_id res chain seq x y z
N MET A 1 29.89 -1.54 25.60
CA MET A 1 29.86 -0.98 24.22
C MET A 1 29.01 -1.89 23.38
N THR A 2 27.99 -1.35 22.72
CA THR A 2 27.11 -2.09 21.81
C THR A 2 27.40 -1.66 20.38
N LEU A 3 27.57 -2.63 19.48
CA LEU A 3 27.81 -2.38 18.06
C LEU A 3 26.48 -2.34 17.32
N GLN A 4 26.21 -1.27 16.57
CA GLN A 4 25.13 -1.23 15.60
C GLN A 4 25.72 -0.96 14.21
N VAL A 5 25.37 -1.81 13.24
CA VAL A 5 25.81 -1.71 11.84
C VAL A 5 24.71 -1.00 11.06
N ILE A 6 25.01 0.19 10.52
CA ILE A 6 24.11 0.93 9.64
C ILE A 6 24.51 0.59 8.19
N GLN A 7 23.63 -0.09 7.45
CA GLN A 7 23.88 -0.46 6.05
C GLN A 7 23.45 0.66 5.10
N TYR A 8 24.40 1.50 4.69
CA TYR A 8 24.28 2.34 3.50
C TYR A 8 25.63 2.40 2.76
N GLY A 9 25.71 1.76 1.58
CA GLY A 9 26.72 2.03 0.54
C GLY A 9 28.17 1.62 0.79
N ASN A 10 28.64 1.54 2.02
CA ASN A 10 29.92 0.92 2.44
C ASN A 10 29.79 0.64 3.94
N ASN A 11 29.92 -0.62 4.35
CA ASN A 11 29.67 -1.06 5.74
C ASN A 11 30.72 -0.48 6.71
N THR A 12 30.55 0.77 7.10
CA THR A 12 31.40 1.46 8.07
C THR A 12 30.66 1.47 9.40
N GLY A 13 31.16 0.71 10.37
CA GLY A 13 30.64 0.73 11.73
C GLY A 13 31.05 2.04 12.42
N VAL A 14 30.09 2.75 13.02
CA VAL A 14 30.34 3.96 13.81
C VAL A 14 30.28 3.59 15.29
N PHE A 15 31.31 3.98 16.04
CA PHE A 15 31.36 3.77 17.49
C PHE A 15 30.78 4.99 18.19
N VAL A 16 29.70 4.78 18.96
CA VAL A 16 29.05 5.84 19.76
C VAL A 16 28.97 5.38 21.22
N PRO A 17 29.40 6.21 22.19
CA PRO A 17 29.17 5.94 23.61
C PRO A 17 27.68 5.76 23.91
N MET A 18 27.34 4.84 24.83
CA MET A 18 25.93 4.50 25.13
C MET A 18 25.12 5.72 25.61
N ASN A 19 25.75 6.64 26.34
CA ASN A 19 25.11 7.87 26.82
C ASN A 19 24.70 8.77 25.65
N ASP A 20 25.62 8.97 24.71
CA ASP A 20 25.39 9.79 23.52
C ASP A 20 24.35 9.16 22.60
N TRP A 21 24.37 7.82 22.46
CA TRP A 21 23.35 7.09 21.72
C TRP A 21 21.95 7.30 22.30
N LYS A 22 21.80 7.23 23.62
CA LYS A 22 20.52 7.47 24.29
C LYS A 22 20.01 8.88 24.00
N THR A 23 20.87 9.89 24.08
CA THR A 23 20.53 11.27 23.76
C THR A 23 20.12 11.44 22.29
N ILE A 24 20.81 10.80 21.35
CA ILE A 24 20.47 10.84 19.93
C ILE A 24 19.09 10.21 19.69
N VAL A 25 18.82 9.05 20.29
CA VAL A 25 17.53 8.36 20.14
C VAL A 25 16.37 9.15 20.76
N GLU A 26 16.58 9.78 21.92
CA GLU A 26 15.57 10.63 22.56
C GLU A 26 15.32 11.90 21.74
N LYS A 27 16.37 12.54 21.21
CA LYS A 27 16.28 13.76 20.41
C LYS A 27 15.58 13.55 19.06
N HIS A 28 15.72 12.35 18.48
CA HIS A 28 15.17 11.99 17.18
C HIS A 28 13.99 11.01 17.26
N ASN A 29 13.27 11.01 18.39
CA ASN A 29 12.12 10.12 18.57
C ASN A 29 10.94 10.49 17.65
N ASP A 30 10.84 11.76 17.26
CA ASP A 30 9.91 12.32 16.27
C ASP A 30 10.05 11.68 14.89
N LEU A 31 11.27 11.32 14.48
CA LEU A 31 11.51 10.66 13.20
C LEU A 31 10.88 9.27 13.10
N LYS A 32 10.57 8.61 14.23
CA LYS A 32 9.87 7.32 14.21
C LYS A 32 8.42 7.46 13.75
N GLU A 33 7.76 8.58 14.05
CA GLU A 33 6.39 8.84 13.63
C GLU A 33 6.30 9.11 12.12
N VAL A 34 7.37 9.68 11.55
CA VAL A 34 7.50 9.92 10.09
C VAL A 34 7.70 8.61 9.32
N VAL A 35 8.31 7.59 9.93
CA VAL A 35 8.45 6.26 9.32
C VAL A 35 7.11 5.52 9.27
N ILE A 36 6.23 5.72 10.25
CA ILE A 36 4.90 5.08 10.29
C ILE A 36 3.93 5.71 9.27
N THR A 37 4.09 7.00 8.96
CA THR A 37 3.28 7.67 7.92
C THR A 37 3.67 7.28 6.50
N GLN A 38 4.84 6.66 6.34
CA GLN A 38 5.18 5.91 5.13
C GLN A 38 4.82 4.45 5.33
N ASP A 39 3.51 4.14 5.29
CA ASP A 39 3.06 2.93 4.59
C ASP A 39 3.64 3.06 3.17
N VAL A 40 4.90 2.67 3.00
CA VAL A 40 5.52 2.54 1.68
C VAL A 40 4.57 1.60 0.97
N PRO A 41 3.81 2.05 -0.06
CA PRO A 41 2.93 1.14 -0.76
C PRO A 41 3.85 0.03 -1.24
N THR A 42 3.69 -1.16 -0.67
CA THR A 42 4.43 -2.34 -1.07
C THR A 42 4.28 -2.36 -2.57
N LYS A 43 5.39 -2.15 -3.29
CA LYS A 43 5.38 -2.01 -4.74
C LYS A 43 4.81 -3.32 -5.27
N LYS A 44 3.48 -3.36 -5.48
CA LYS A 44 2.79 -4.56 -5.93
C LYS A 44 3.40 -4.91 -7.26
N LYS A 45 3.84 -6.16 -7.39
CA LYS A 45 4.44 -6.59 -8.64
C LYS A 45 3.37 -6.50 -9.72
N LEU A 46 3.71 -5.96 -10.88
CA LEU A 46 2.78 -5.86 -12.01
C LEU A 46 2.23 -7.24 -12.43
N SER A 47 2.98 -8.31 -12.17
CA SER A 47 2.54 -9.70 -12.34
C SER A 47 1.32 -10.06 -11.49
N GLU A 48 1.15 -9.44 -10.32
CA GLU A 48 -0.01 -9.66 -9.44
C GLU A 48 -1.28 -9.01 -9.98
N LEU A 49 -1.14 -8.08 -10.92
CA LEU A 49 -2.26 -7.38 -11.58
C LEU A 49 -2.59 -7.98 -12.96
N ALA A 50 -1.81 -8.97 -13.42
CA ALA A 50 -2.05 -9.62 -14.70
C ALA A 50 -3.37 -10.41 -14.65
N GLY A 51 -4.29 -10.08 -15.56
CA GLY A 51 -5.63 -10.69 -15.60
C GLY A 51 -6.66 -10.03 -14.67
N CYS A 52 -6.29 -8.99 -13.90
CA CYS A 52 -7.25 -8.21 -13.14
C CYS A 52 -7.82 -7.06 -13.98
N LEU A 53 -9.14 -6.90 -13.94
CA LEU A 53 -9.81 -5.71 -14.47
C LEU A 53 -9.73 -4.56 -13.48
N SER A 54 -9.69 -3.33 -14.00
CA SER A 54 -9.81 -2.15 -13.16
C SER A 54 -11.18 -2.15 -12.46
N LYS A 55 -11.25 -1.61 -11.25
CA LYS A 55 -12.51 -1.56 -10.48
C LYS A 55 -13.60 -0.78 -11.24
N THR A 56 -13.23 0.26 -11.97
CA THR A 56 -14.15 1.07 -12.77
C THR A 56 -14.70 0.28 -13.94
N THR A 57 -13.84 -0.44 -14.68
CA THR A 57 -14.27 -1.32 -15.78
C THR A 57 -15.17 -2.46 -15.27
N GLY A 58 -14.81 -3.10 -14.15
CA GLY A 58 -15.62 -4.15 -13.56
C GLY A 58 -17.00 -3.67 -13.13
N LYS A 59 -17.09 -2.46 -12.55
CA LYS A 59 -18.36 -1.82 -12.20
C LYS A 59 -19.21 -1.52 -13.44
N ALA A 60 -18.61 -0.91 -14.47
CA ALA A 60 -19.33 -0.61 -15.70
C ALA A 60 -19.90 -1.86 -16.39
N MET A 61 -19.17 -2.99 -16.35
CA MET A 61 -19.67 -4.27 -16.86
C MET A 61 -20.86 -4.78 -16.05
N GLN A 62 -20.82 -4.68 -14.72
CA GLN A 62 -21.94 -5.08 -13.86
C GLN A 62 -23.17 -4.20 -14.09
N ASP A 63 -22.97 -2.89 -14.23
CA ASP A 63 -24.04 -1.93 -14.50
C ASP A 63 -24.71 -2.24 -15.85
N TYR A 64 -23.92 -2.53 -16.89
CA TYR A 64 -24.43 -2.91 -18.21
C TYR A 64 -25.29 -4.19 -18.17
N VAL A 65 -24.80 -5.26 -17.50
CA VAL A 65 -25.55 -6.51 -17.39
C VAL A 65 -26.84 -6.31 -16.61
N THR A 66 -26.80 -5.50 -15.54
CA THR A 66 -27.97 -5.17 -14.72
C THR A 66 -29.01 -4.40 -15.53
N GLN A 67 -28.58 -3.39 -16.30
CA GLN A 67 -29.47 -2.63 -17.17
C GLN A 67 -30.13 -3.55 -18.21
N SER A 68 -29.34 -4.38 -18.89
CA SER A 68 -29.88 -5.30 -19.89
C SER A 68 -30.92 -6.24 -19.28
N ARG A 69 -30.65 -6.79 -18.09
CA ARG A 69 -31.63 -7.63 -17.38
C ARG A 69 -32.92 -6.88 -17.08
N ASN A 70 -32.84 -5.66 -16.58
CA ASN A 70 -34.01 -4.86 -16.27
C ASN A 70 -34.86 -4.58 -17.53
N GLU A 71 -34.22 -4.27 -18.65
CA GLU A 71 -34.92 -4.08 -19.93
C GLU A 71 -35.66 -5.34 -20.38
N TRP A 72 -35.07 -6.53 -20.18
CA TRP A 72 -35.75 -7.79 -20.45
C TRP A 72 -36.94 -8.04 -19.52
N ASP A 73 -36.78 -7.78 -18.23
CA ASP A 73 -37.85 -7.95 -17.24
C ASP A 73 -39.02 -6.99 -17.51
N GLU A 74 -38.75 -5.75 -17.95
CA GLU A 74 -39.78 -4.79 -18.37
C GLU A 74 -40.52 -5.26 -19.63
N ARG A 75 -39.80 -5.78 -20.64
CA ARG A 75 -40.42 -6.32 -21.85
C ARG A 75 -41.35 -7.49 -21.53
N LEU A 76 -40.94 -8.39 -20.63
CA LEU A 76 -41.76 -9.52 -20.20
C LEU A 76 -43.03 -9.05 -19.49
N LYS A 77 -42.95 -8.04 -18.62
CA LYS A 77 -44.12 -7.47 -17.93
C LYS A 77 -45.14 -6.86 -18.88
N ASN A 78 -44.71 -6.32 -20.02
CA ASN A 78 -45.60 -5.72 -21.00
C ASN A 78 -46.22 -6.72 -21.99
N GLN A 79 -45.86 -8.01 -21.91
CA GLN A 79 -46.38 -9.06 -22.79
C GLN A 79 -47.53 -9.90 -22.19
N PHE A 80 -47.79 -9.76 -20.89
CA PHE A 80 -48.89 -10.42 -20.17
C PHE A 80 -49.82 -9.38 -19.54
#